data_AF-A0A1M6E192-F1
#
_entry.id   AF-A0A1M6E192-F1
#
_cell.length_a   1.000
_cell.length_b   1.000
_cell.length_c   1.000
_cell.angle_alpha   90.00
_cell.angle_beta   90.00
_cell.angle_gamma   90.00
#
_symmetry.space_group_name_H-M   'P 1'
#
loop_
_entity.id
_entity.type
_entity.pdbx_description
1 polymer ?
#
loop_
_entity_poly.entity_id
_entity_poly.type
_entity_poly.pdbx_seq_one_letter_code
_entity_poly.pdbx_strand_id
1 'polypeptide(L)'
;MKKILIVLFLSLSLFSFSQKLKFKKGIVTVDGVEFVKYNEEGFFTSYSTLNDVEFITVLSTSYEERNQAYYSTPNPSKFGIKPTITKSVYTVKFPKLDKELTTNMFRKDLITAVYKNKILNEDGSINEENVDTFISKYNNENLKLKIN
;
A
#
# COMPACT_ATOMS: atom_id res chain seq x y z
N MET A 1 44.24 2.56 19.31
CA MET A 1 43.07 3.44 19.51
C MET A 1 42.24 3.64 18.24
N LYS A 2 42.83 3.94 17.07
CA LYS A 2 42.07 4.12 15.80
C LYS A 2 41.24 2.90 15.35
N LYS A 3 41.68 1.67 15.64
CA LYS A 3 40.98 0.43 15.24
C LYS A 3 39.72 0.12 16.06
N ILE A 4 39.62 0.63 17.30
CA ILE A 4 38.46 0.41 18.18
C ILE A 4 37.27 1.27 17.72
N LEU A 5 37.55 2.47 17.21
CA LEU A 5 36.53 3.40 16.72
C LEU A 5 35.80 2.87 15.47
N ILE A 6 36.50 2.11 14.63
CA ILE A 6 35.93 1.51 13.40
C ILE A 6 34.94 0.39 13.73
N VAL A 7 35.24 -0.43 14.75
CA VAL A 7 34.36 -1.53 15.19
C VAL A 7 33.08 -0.98 15.84
N LEU A 8 33.19 0.14 16.57
CA LEU A 8 32.03 0.82 17.18
C LEU A 8 31.12 1.48 16.14
N PHE A 9 31.68 2.04 15.06
CA PHE A 9 30.88 2.60 13.97
C PHE A 9 30.18 1.52 13.12
N LEU A 10 30.78 0.33 12.99
CA LEU A 10 30.16 -0.78 12.26
C LEU A 10 28.96 -1.39 13.01
N SER A 11 29.00 -1.45 14.35
CA SER A 11 27.93 -2.07 15.14
C SER A 11 26.65 -1.24 15.23
N LEU A 12 26.73 0.09 15.13
CA LEU A 12 25.53 0.95 15.08
C LEU A 12 24.75 0.86 13.76
N SER A 13 25.36 0.33 12.68
CA SER A 13 24.70 0.21 11.37
C SER A 13 23.65 -0.92 11.28
N LEU A 14 23.54 -1.78 12.31
CA LEU A 14 22.65 -2.93 12.31
C LEU A 14 21.23 -2.63 12.83
N PHE A 15 20.97 -1.41 13.32
CA PHE A 15 19.65 -0.98 13.75
C PHE A 15 18.85 -0.33 12.62
N SER A 16 18.86 -0.93 11.43
CA SER A 16 17.92 -0.56 10.37
C SER A 16 16.54 -1.10 10.74
N PHE A 17 15.85 -0.39 11.64
CA PHE A 17 14.48 -0.69 12.03
C PHE A 17 13.56 -0.40 10.84
N SER A 18 13.29 -1.41 10.03
CA SER A 18 12.16 -1.36 9.10
C SER A 18 10.87 -1.39 9.91
N GLN A 19 10.04 -0.35 9.80
CA GLN A 19 8.71 -0.25 10.44
C GLN A 19 7.91 -1.54 10.19
N LYS A 20 7.49 -2.21 11.26
CA LYS A 20 6.79 -3.49 11.20
C LYS A 20 5.29 -3.27 11.19
N LEU A 21 4.71 -3.24 9.99
CA LEU A 21 3.26 -3.15 9.79
C LEU A 21 2.59 -4.52 9.90
N LYS A 22 1.54 -4.62 10.73
CA LYS A 22 0.73 -5.83 10.92
C LYS A 22 -0.77 -5.54 10.87
N PHE A 23 -1.53 -6.42 10.22
CA PHE A 23 -2.98 -6.43 10.23
C PHE A 23 -3.46 -7.56 11.15
N LYS A 24 -4.26 -7.26 12.17
CA LYS A 24 -4.77 -8.27 13.10
C LYS A 24 -6.11 -7.83 13.68
N LYS A 25 -7.13 -8.70 13.60
CA LYS A 25 -8.45 -8.50 14.22
C LYS A 25 -9.07 -7.12 13.91
N GLY A 26 -9.08 -6.69 12.65
CA GLY A 26 -9.64 -5.39 12.24
C GLY A 26 -8.82 -4.16 12.63
N ILE A 27 -7.61 -4.33 13.18
CA ILE A 27 -6.71 -3.24 13.55
C ILE A 27 -5.39 -3.39 12.78
N VAL A 28 -4.86 -2.27 12.32
CA VAL A 28 -3.51 -2.12 11.79
C VAL A 28 -2.62 -1.57 12.90
N THR A 29 -1.50 -2.25 13.12
CA THR A 29 -0.46 -1.77 14.04
C THR A 29 0.82 -1.46 13.26
N VAL A 30 1.49 -0.38 13.64
CA VAL A 30 2.82 0.00 13.16
C VAL A 30 3.77 -0.08 14.35
N ASP A 31 4.79 -0.94 14.25
CA ASP A 31 5.75 -1.18 15.34
C ASP A 31 5.09 -1.59 16.67
N GLY A 32 3.92 -2.23 16.58
CA GLY A 32 3.15 -2.68 17.75
C GLY A 32 2.21 -1.64 18.33
N VAL A 33 2.22 -0.41 17.83
CA VAL A 33 1.26 0.65 18.20
C VAL A 33 0.08 0.63 17.26
N GLU A 34 -1.14 0.76 17.78
CA GLU A 34 -2.35 0.85 16.97
C GLU A 34 -2.35 2.11 16.11
N PHE A 35 -2.68 1.96 14.84
CA PHE A 35 -2.66 3.07 13.87
C PHE A 35 -4.06 3.35 13.35
N VAL A 36 -4.67 2.37 12.69
CA VAL A 36 -6.00 2.51 12.08
C VAL A 36 -6.80 1.22 12.21
N LYS A 37 -8.12 1.34 12.16
CA LYS A 37 -9.02 0.21 12.00
C LYS A 37 -9.22 -0.08 10.52
N TYR A 38 -9.52 -1.31 10.17
CA TYR A 38 -9.89 -1.70 8.82
C TYR A 38 -11.04 -2.69 8.82
N ASN A 39 -11.91 -2.59 7.81
CA ASN A 39 -12.98 -3.53 7.54
C ASN A 39 -12.93 -3.97 6.08
N GLU A 40 -13.22 -5.25 5.82
CA GLU A 40 -13.20 -5.82 4.48
C GLU A 40 -14.59 -6.34 4.13
N GLU A 41 -15.13 -5.86 3.01
CA GLU A 41 -16.44 -6.24 2.51
C GLU A 41 -16.36 -6.47 1.00
N GLY A 42 -16.21 -7.73 0.60
CA GLY A 42 -16.07 -8.12 -0.80
C GLY A 42 -14.85 -7.45 -1.45
N PHE A 43 -15.11 -6.60 -2.45
CA PHE A 43 -14.06 -5.84 -3.17
C PHE A 43 -13.69 -4.52 -2.49
N PHE A 44 -14.36 -4.16 -1.40
CA PHE A 44 -14.12 -2.93 -0.67
C PHE A 44 -13.30 -3.20 0.60
N THR A 45 -12.39 -2.29 0.89
CA THR A 45 -11.71 -2.21 2.18
C THR A 45 -11.79 -0.79 2.69
N SER A 46 -12.41 -0.58 3.84
CA SER A 46 -12.42 0.73 4.50
C SER A 46 -11.37 0.81 5.59
N TYR A 47 -10.83 2.01 5.78
CA TYR A 47 -9.91 2.35 6.85
C TYR A 47 -10.47 3.52 7.63
N SER A 48 -10.50 3.35 8.95
CA SER A 48 -10.98 4.33 9.90
C SER A 48 -9.90 4.66 10.91
N THR A 49 -9.94 5.88 11.43
CA THR A 49 -9.17 6.26 12.61
C THR A 49 -9.57 5.38 13.81
N LEU A 50 -8.79 5.41 14.89
CA LEU A 50 -9.13 4.67 16.11
C LEU A 50 -10.47 5.16 16.74
N ASN A 51 -10.89 6.38 16.41
CA ASN A 51 -12.17 6.98 16.81
C ASN A 51 -13.31 6.70 15.80
N ASP A 52 -13.18 5.68 14.95
CA ASP A 52 -14.20 5.21 14.00
C ASP A 52 -14.61 6.23 12.92
N VAL A 53 -13.70 7.16 12.61
CA VAL A 53 -13.87 8.07 11.48
C VAL A 53 -13.23 7.46 10.23
N GLU A 54 -14.06 7.03 9.27
CA GLU A 54 -13.58 6.57 7.97
C GLU A 54 -12.86 7.71 7.21
N PHE A 55 -11.69 7.40 6.67
CA PHE A 55 -10.86 8.36 5.92
C PHE A 55 -10.36 7.82 4.58
N ILE A 56 -10.28 6.50 4.42
CA ILE A 56 -9.96 5.86 3.14
C ILE A 56 -10.94 4.73 2.86
N THR A 57 -11.41 4.66 1.61
CA THR A 57 -12.09 3.49 1.06
C THR A 57 -11.30 2.99 -0.15
N VAL A 58 -11.01 1.70 -0.21
CA VAL A 58 -10.28 1.08 -1.31
C VAL A 58 -11.22 0.14 -2.07
N LEU A 59 -11.35 0.34 -3.37
CA LEU A 59 -12.01 -0.58 -4.29
C LEU A 59 -10.95 -1.40 -5.04
N SER A 60 -10.99 -2.72 -4.87
CA SER A 60 -10.16 -3.66 -5.61
C SER A 60 -10.83 -4.04 -6.93
N THR A 61 -10.10 -3.83 -8.02
CA THR A 61 -10.47 -4.23 -9.38
C THR A 61 -9.33 -5.02 -10.01
N SER A 62 -9.57 -5.66 -11.14
CA SER A 62 -8.52 -6.33 -11.89
C SER A 62 -8.74 -6.23 -13.39
N TYR A 63 -7.64 -6.36 -14.13
CA TYR A 63 -7.66 -6.53 -15.58
C TYR A 63 -6.75 -7.69 -15.98
N GLU A 64 -6.96 -8.22 -17.18
CA GLU A 64 -6.07 -9.21 -17.77
C GLU A 64 -5.10 -8.57 -18.75
N GLU A 65 -3.85 -8.99 -18.70
CA GLU A 65 -2.85 -8.65 -19.70
C GLU A 65 -2.22 -9.89 -20.31
N ARG A 66 -1.69 -9.72 -21.52
CA ARG A 66 -0.98 -10.77 -22.24
C ARG A 66 0.24 -11.22 -21.43
N ASN A 67 0.31 -12.51 -21.11
CA ASN A 67 1.46 -13.09 -20.44
C ASN A 67 2.58 -13.38 -21.45
N GLN A 68 3.58 -12.52 -21.53
CA GLN A 68 4.69 -12.72 -22.47
C GLN A 68 5.42 -14.04 -22.27
N ALA A 69 5.52 -14.54 -21.03
CA ALA A 69 6.17 -15.81 -20.72
C ALA A 69 5.47 -17.01 -21.39
N TYR A 70 4.16 -16.95 -21.59
CA TYR A 70 3.42 -18.00 -22.30
C TYR A 70 3.89 -18.11 -23.75
N TYR A 71 4.07 -16.99 -24.43
CA TYR A 71 4.39 -16.95 -25.85
C TYR A 71 5.89 -17.10 -26.14
N SER A 72 6.75 -16.91 -25.13
CA SER A 72 8.20 -17.12 -25.25
C SER A 72 8.65 -18.51 -24.82
N THR A 73 7.80 -19.30 -24.17
CA THR A 73 8.17 -20.62 -23.61
C THR A 73 7.67 -21.74 -24.51
N PRO A 74 8.53 -22.69 -24.96
CA PRO A 74 8.08 -23.87 -25.68
C PRO A 74 7.18 -24.76 -24.80
N ASN A 75 6.02 -25.15 -25.33
CA ASN A 75 4.99 -25.94 -24.62
C ASN A 75 4.64 -25.38 -23.22
N PRO A 76 4.17 -24.12 -23.15
CA PRO A 76 3.99 -23.38 -21.89
C PRO A 76 2.94 -24.02 -20.97
N SER A 77 1.94 -24.67 -21.56
CA SER A 77 0.88 -25.37 -20.81
C SER A 77 1.42 -26.51 -19.95
N LYS A 78 2.53 -27.16 -20.32
CA LYS A 78 3.18 -28.21 -19.50
C LYS A 78 3.67 -27.67 -18.16
N PHE A 79 3.98 -26.38 -18.09
CA PHE A 79 4.47 -25.69 -16.88
C PHE A 79 3.36 -24.91 -16.16
N GLY A 80 2.10 -25.07 -16.58
CA GLY A 80 0.97 -24.34 -15.98
C GLY A 80 0.96 -22.84 -16.28
N ILE A 81 1.72 -22.38 -17.27
CA ILE A 81 1.74 -20.97 -17.66
C ILE A 81 0.44 -20.66 -18.41
N LYS A 82 -0.28 -19.62 -17.98
CA LYS A 82 -1.51 -19.15 -18.63
C LYS A 82 -1.22 -18.09 -19.70
N PRO A 83 -2.03 -17.97 -20.76
CA PRO A 83 -1.85 -16.97 -21.82
C PRO A 83 -2.07 -15.53 -21.34
N THR A 84 -2.85 -15.35 -20.28
CA THR A 84 -3.07 -14.08 -19.61
C THR A 84 -2.62 -14.13 -18.15
N ILE A 85 -2.27 -12.97 -17.60
CA ILE A 85 -2.08 -12.76 -16.17
C ILE A 85 -3.04 -11.68 -15.69
N THR A 86 -3.62 -11.92 -14.51
CA THR A 86 -4.49 -10.97 -13.84
C THR A 86 -3.65 -9.98 -13.05
N LYS A 87 -3.92 -8.69 -13.22
CA LYS A 87 -3.30 -7.59 -12.47
C LYS A 87 -4.34 -6.90 -11.62
N SER A 88 -4.02 -6.69 -10.35
CA SER A 88 -4.87 -5.94 -9.43
C SER A 88 -4.64 -4.44 -9.57
N VAL A 89 -5.73 -3.70 -9.52
CA VAL A 89 -5.75 -2.23 -9.50
C VAL A 89 -6.68 -1.79 -8.38
N TYR A 90 -6.22 -0.80 -7.62
CA TYR A 90 -6.90 -0.29 -6.46
C TYR A 90 -7.27 1.17 -6.69
N THR A 91 -8.56 1.49 -6.56
CA THR A 91 -9.02 2.87 -6.48
C THR A 91 -9.15 3.24 -5.01
N VAL A 92 -8.35 4.21 -4.56
CA VAL A 92 -8.30 4.69 -3.18
C VAL A 92 -9.03 6.02 -3.14
N LYS A 93 -10.12 6.09 -2.39
CA LYS A 93 -10.93 7.29 -2.21
C LYS A 93 -10.71 7.86 -0.82
N PHE A 94 -10.70 9.19 -0.74
CA PHE A 94 -10.68 9.98 0.49
C PHE A 94 -12.04 10.67 0.64
N PRO A 95 -13.05 10.02 1.25
CA PRO A 95 -14.45 10.43 1.12
C PRO A 95 -14.74 11.87 1.58
N LYS A 96 -14.05 12.32 2.65
CA LYS A 96 -14.23 13.66 3.21
C LYS A 96 -13.66 14.79 2.36
N LEU A 97 -12.75 14.46 1.43
CA LEU A 97 -12.04 15.44 0.60
C LEU A 97 -12.50 15.41 -0.86
N ASP A 98 -13.38 14.48 -1.24
CA ASP A 98 -13.76 14.21 -2.63
C ASP A 98 -12.56 14.01 -3.57
N LYS A 99 -11.53 13.32 -3.05
CA LYS A 99 -10.28 13.03 -3.77
C LYS A 99 -10.10 11.53 -3.93
N GLU A 100 -9.48 11.13 -5.03
CA GLU A 100 -9.16 9.72 -5.29
C GLU A 100 -7.82 9.57 -6.03
N LEU A 101 -7.26 8.36 -5.95
CA LEU A 101 -6.16 7.93 -6.80
C LEU A 101 -6.36 6.49 -7.26
N THR A 102 -5.69 6.14 -8.36
CA THR A 102 -5.60 4.76 -8.83
C THR A 102 -4.17 4.25 -8.67
N THR A 103 -3.99 3.06 -8.10
CA THR A 103 -2.67 2.48 -7.84
C THR A 103 -2.68 0.96 -7.94
N ASN A 104 -1.52 0.34 -8.08
CA ASN A 104 -1.32 -1.11 -7.95
C ASN A 104 -0.62 -1.49 -6.63
N MET A 105 -0.47 -0.54 -5.70
CA MET A 105 0.09 -0.82 -4.37
C MET A 105 -0.78 -1.81 -3.62
N PHE A 106 -0.18 -2.91 -3.19
CA PHE A 106 -0.87 -3.86 -2.33
C PHE A 106 -1.17 -3.22 -0.97
N ARG A 107 -2.19 -3.76 -0.30
CA ARG A 107 -2.72 -3.30 0.99
C ARG A 107 -1.64 -2.87 2.01
N LYS A 108 -0.60 -3.69 2.18
CA LYS A 108 0.48 -3.42 3.14
C LYS A 108 1.32 -2.20 2.74
N ASP A 109 1.63 -2.07 1.45
CA ASP A 109 2.43 -0.96 0.92
C ASP A 109 1.62 0.33 0.93
N LEU A 110 0.33 0.26 0.59
CA LEU A 110 -0.59 1.39 0.67
C LEU A 110 -0.62 1.96 2.09
N ILE A 111 -0.89 1.15 3.11
CA ILE A 111 -0.99 1.65 4.49
C ILE A 111 0.38 2.07 5.05
N THR A 112 1.47 1.42 4.60
CA THR A 112 2.82 1.90 4.90
C THR A 112 3.05 3.30 4.32
N ALA A 113 2.61 3.55 3.08
CA ALA A 113 2.73 4.85 2.45
C ALA A 113 1.84 5.89 3.14
N VAL A 114 0.59 5.54 3.50
CA VAL A 114 -0.31 6.42 4.28
C VAL A 114 0.33 6.84 5.60
N TYR A 115 0.92 5.90 6.34
CA TYR A 115 1.64 6.19 7.58
C TYR A 115 2.86 7.10 7.35
N LYS A 116 3.73 6.75 6.38
CA LYS A 116 4.97 7.49 6.11
C LYS A 116 4.74 8.91 5.60
N ASN A 117 3.66 9.14 4.84
CA ASN A 117 3.31 10.46 4.34
C ASN A 117 2.42 11.24 5.33
N LYS A 118 2.22 10.74 6.55
CA LYS A 118 1.50 11.44 7.63
C LYS A 118 0.13 11.97 7.18
N ILE A 119 -0.64 11.11 6.51
CA ILE A 119 -2.00 11.42 6.06
C ILE A 119 -2.93 11.73 7.23
N LEU A 120 -2.68 11.09 8.38
CA LEU A 120 -3.34 11.41 9.63
C LEU A 120 -2.42 12.24 10.52
N ASN A 121 -2.98 13.30 11.10
CA ASN A 121 -2.35 14.06 12.18
C ASN A 121 -2.37 13.24 13.49
N GLU A 122 -1.66 13.73 14.51
CA GLU A 122 -1.57 13.05 15.81
C GLU A 122 -2.92 12.93 16.53
N ASP A 123 -3.85 13.85 16.25
CA ASP A 123 -5.23 13.84 16.76
C ASP A 123 -6.17 12.92 15.96
N GLY A 124 -5.68 12.28 14.90
CA GLY A 124 -6.46 11.44 13.99
C GLY A 124 -7.24 12.21 12.93
N SER A 125 -7.11 13.53 12.84
CA SER A 125 -7.67 14.31 11.72
C SER A 125 -6.88 14.05 10.42
N ILE A 126 -7.53 14.25 9.27
CA ILE A 126 -6.89 14.07 7.96
C ILE A 126 -6.08 15.33 7.62
N ASN A 127 -4.82 15.15 7.22
CA ASN A 127 -3.97 16.22 6.72
C ASN A 127 -4.16 16.35 5.20
N GLU A 128 -4.93 17.36 4.77
CA GLU A 128 -5.31 17.54 3.37
C GLU A 128 -4.11 17.81 2.45
N GLU A 129 -3.14 18.63 2.86
CA GLU A 129 -1.93 18.93 2.08
C GLU A 129 -1.11 17.65 1.80
N ASN A 130 -1.00 16.79 2.81
CA ASN A 130 -0.34 15.49 2.67
C ASN A 130 -1.12 14.55 1.77
N VAL A 131 -2.46 14.62 1.75
CA VAL A 131 -3.28 13.86 0.79
C VAL A 131 -3.01 14.29 -0.63
N ASP A 132 -2.93 15.59 -0.91
CA ASP A 132 -2.63 16.10 -2.25
C ASP A 132 -1.25 15.65 -2.73
N THR A 133 -0.25 15.78 -1.85
CA THR A 133 1.11 15.29 -2.11
C THR A 133 1.14 13.78 -2.35
N PHE A 134 0.36 13.04 -1.57
CA PHE A 134 0.26 11.58 -1.70
C PHE A 134 -0.38 11.16 -3.02
N ILE A 135 -1.47 11.82 -3.43
CA ILE A 135 -2.13 11.56 -4.72
C ILE A 135 -1.15 11.87 -5.86
N SER A 136 -0.51 13.03 -5.85
CA SER A 136 0.47 13.41 -6.88
C SER A 136 1.59 12.36 -7.03
N LYS A 137 2.03 11.76 -5.92
CA LYS A 137 3.13 10.81 -5.90
C LYS A 137 2.75 9.39 -6.32
N TYR A 138 1.57 8.93 -5.94
CA TYR A 138 1.18 7.50 -6.06
C TYR A 138 0.05 7.23 -7.04
N ASN A 139 -0.59 8.26 -7.59
CA ASN A 139 -1.58 8.10 -8.63
C ASN A 139 -0.96 7.60 -9.93
N ASN A 140 -1.61 6.62 -10.55
CA ASN A 140 -1.22 6.05 -11.82
C ASN A 140 -2.44 6.03 -12.75
N GLU A 141 -2.57 7.09 -13.54
CA GLU A 141 -3.68 7.27 -14.47
C GLU A 141 -3.71 6.20 -15.58
N ASN A 142 -2.55 5.66 -15.96
CA ASN A 142 -2.49 4.58 -16.95
C ASN A 142 -3.22 3.32 -16.46
N LEU A 143 -3.24 3.05 -15.14
CA LEU A 143 -4.02 1.95 -14.59
C LEU A 143 -5.52 2.23 -14.64
N LYS A 144 -5.94 3.50 -14.48
CA LYS A 144 -7.35 3.90 -14.59
C LYS A 144 -7.90 3.59 -15.98
N LEU A 145 -7.10 3.81 -17.02
CA LEU A 145 -7.44 3.46 -18.41
C LEU A 145 -7.51 1.95 -18.69
N LYS A 146 -7.00 1.10 -17.80
CA LYS A 146 -7.05 -0.38 -17.97
C LYS A 146 -8.30 -1.01 -17.37
N ILE A 147 -9.00 -0.29 -16.50
CA ILE A 147 -10.16 -0.78 -15.75
C ILE A 147 -11.47 -0.08 -16.13
N ASN A 148 -11.39 0.96 -16.95
CA ASN A 148 -12.53 1.62 -17.61
C ASN A 148 -12.67 1.11 -19.05
#